data_AF-A0A829R4C9-F1
#
_entry.id   AF-A0A829R4C9-F1
#
_cell.length_a   1.000
_cell.length_b   1.000
_cell.length_c   1.000
_cell.angle_alpha   90.00
_cell.angle_beta   90.00
_cell.angle_gamma   90.00
#
_symmetry.space_group_name_H-M   'P 1'
#
loop_
_entity.id
_entity.type
_entity.pdbx_description
1 polymer ?
#
loop_
_entity_poly.entity_id
_entity_poly.type
_entity_poly.pdbx_seq_one_letter_code
_entity_poly.pdbx_strand_id
1 'polypeptide(L)'
;MTIPEASQLVIEAGFLAKGKEIFILKMGTPQKIIDIVNKLIILAGKKAEDIPIKFTGLRSGEKISEDLFENKEKMMIHDIHPKFYCGVAQVPKNIEYLEEWLEQLLELPDERAKIELLKLTKNNLMRPKEYI
;
A
#
# COMPACT_ATOMS: atom_id res chain seq x y z
N MET A 1 -6.83 -3.05 -14.04
CA MET A 1 -5.90 -2.00 -14.49
C MET A 1 -5.22 -2.45 -15.76
N THR A 2 -5.13 -1.55 -16.73
CA THR A 2 -4.38 -1.74 -17.97
C THR A 2 -3.02 -1.03 -17.89
N ILE A 3 -2.07 -1.42 -18.74
CA ILE A 3 -0.74 -0.81 -18.81
C ILE A 3 -0.81 0.70 -19.11
N PRO A 4 -1.64 1.18 -20.07
CA PRO A 4 -1.75 2.61 -20.34
C PRO A 4 -2.29 3.41 -19.16
N GLU A 5 -3.29 2.87 -18.43
CA GLU A 5 -3.83 3.54 -17.24
C GLU A 5 -2.78 3.70 -16.14
N ALA A 6 -2.00 2.64 -15.88
CA ALA A 6 -0.93 2.68 -14.89
C ALA A 6 0.15 3.70 -15.27
N SER A 7 0.57 3.68 -16.55
CA SER A 7 1.60 4.59 -17.06
C SER A 7 1.13 6.04 -17.02
N GLN A 8 -0.15 6.27 -17.38
CA GLN A 8 -0.77 7.60 -17.31
C GLN A 8 -0.81 8.13 -15.87
N LEU A 9 -1.17 7.28 -14.90
CA LEU A 9 -1.16 7.68 -13.48
C LEU A 9 0.23 8.13 -13.04
N VAL A 10 1.29 7.39 -13.40
CA VAL A 10 2.67 7.74 -13.02
C VAL A 10 3.07 9.10 -13.59
N ILE A 11 2.77 9.35 -14.87
CA ILE A 11 3.09 10.62 -15.53
C ILE A 11 2.32 11.78 -14.91
N GLU A 12 1.00 11.63 -14.72
CA GLU A 12 0.16 12.68 -14.15
C GLU A 12 0.49 12.96 -12.68
N ALA A 13 0.72 11.91 -11.88
CA ALA A 13 1.17 12.07 -10.49
C ALA A 13 2.51 12.81 -10.42
N GLY A 14 3.46 12.50 -11.32
CA GLY A 14 4.75 13.20 -11.37
C GLY A 14 4.63 14.70 -11.68
N PHE A 15 3.60 15.11 -12.41
CA PHE A 15 3.31 16.52 -12.69
C PHE A 15 2.52 17.20 -11.55
N LEU A 16 1.60 16.49 -10.91
CA LEU A 16 0.67 17.05 -9.93
C LEU A 16 1.21 17.04 -8.49
N ALA A 17 2.10 16.11 -8.14
CA ALA A 17 2.60 15.93 -6.78
C ALA A 17 3.36 17.17 -6.29
N LYS A 18 3.05 17.61 -5.06
CA LYS A 18 3.76 18.70 -4.37
C LYS A 18 4.48 18.23 -3.10
N GLY A 19 4.21 16.99 -2.70
CA GLY A 19 4.79 16.33 -1.54
C GLY A 19 3.70 15.76 -0.64
N LYS A 20 3.93 14.52 -0.18
CA LYS A 20 3.03 13.77 0.72
C LYS A 20 1.72 13.29 0.07
N GLU A 21 1.45 13.56 -1.21
CA GLU A 21 0.28 12.97 -1.87
C GLU A 21 0.51 11.51 -2.25
N ILE A 22 -0.56 10.72 -2.17
CA ILE A 22 -0.63 9.34 -2.62
C ILE A 22 -1.71 9.27 -3.69
N PHE A 23 -1.33 8.85 -4.90
CA PHE A 23 -2.25 8.73 -6.03
C PHE A 23 -2.65 7.27 -6.24
N ILE A 24 -3.95 6.99 -6.25
CA ILE A 24 -4.48 5.62 -6.27
C ILE A 24 -5.45 5.46 -7.44
N LEU A 25 -5.14 4.57 -8.38
CA LEU A 25 -5.95 4.36 -9.57
C LEU A 25 -7.34 3.82 -9.21
N LYS A 26 -8.40 4.34 -9.85
CA LYS A 26 -9.75 3.77 -9.74
C LYS A 26 -9.82 2.49 -10.58
N MET A 27 -9.59 1.34 -9.95
CA MET A 27 -9.53 0.04 -10.64
C MET A 27 -10.89 -0.64 -10.87
N GLY A 28 -11.99 0.02 -10.51
CA GLY A 28 -13.35 -0.52 -10.66
C GLY A 28 -13.67 -1.62 -9.67
N THR A 29 -14.40 -2.65 -10.12
CA THR A 29 -14.85 -3.75 -9.25
C THR A 29 -13.79 -4.86 -9.15
N PRO A 30 -13.55 -5.40 -7.94
CA PRO A 30 -12.69 -6.57 -7.77
C PRO A 30 -13.17 -7.73 -8.65
N GLN A 31 -12.22 -8.40 -9.31
CA GLN A 31 -12.50 -9.56 -10.18
C GLN A 31 -12.01 -10.84 -9.50
N LYS A 32 -12.82 -11.89 -9.50
CA LYS A 32 -12.38 -13.20 -9.01
C LYS A 32 -11.46 -13.85 -10.03
N ILE A 33 -10.37 -14.45 -9.57
CA ILE A 33 -9.40 -15.14 -10.43
C ILE A 33 -10.08 -16.25 -11.24
N ILE A 34 -11.04 -16.98 -10.64
CA ILE A 34 -11.76 -18.07 -11.33
C ILE A 34 -12.58 -17.56 -12.54
N ASP A 35 -13.16 -16.37 -12.45
CA ASP A 35 -13.93 -15.77 -13.54
C ASP A 35 -13.02 -15.35 -14.68
N ILE A 36 -11.82 -14.86 -14.37
CA ILE A 36 -10.78 -14.52 -15.37
C ILE A 36 -10.34 -15.78 -16.09
N VAL A 37 -10.03 -16.86 -15.35
CA VAL A 37 -9.62 -18.15 -15.94
C VAL A 37 -10.71 -18.67 -16.89
N ASN A 38 -11.97 -18.70 -16.46
CA ASN A 38 -13.09 -19.15 -17.31
C ASN A 38 -13.23 -18.32 -18.59
N LYS A 39 -13.10 -16.98 -18.49
CA LYS A 39 -13.11 -16.09 -19.66
C LYS A 39 -11.97 -16.42 -20.62
N LEU A 40 -10.76 -16.68 -20.11
CA LEU A 40 -9.60 -17.04 -20.94
C LEU A 40 -9.82 -18.36 -21.68
N ILE A 41 -10.45 -19.36 -21.04
CA ILE A 41 -10.77 -20.65 -21.68
C ILE A 41 -11.72 -20.43 -22.87
N ILE A 42 -12.78 -19.64 -22.65
CA ILE A 42 -13.78 -19.32 -23.70
C ILE A 42 -13.12 -18.53 -24.84
N LEU A 43 -12.29 -17.54 -24.53
CA LEU A 43 -11.57 -16.73 -25.53
C LEU A 43 -10.57 -17.56 -26.35
N ALA A 44 -10.05 -18.66 -25.78
CA ALA A 44 -9.22 -19.62 -26.49
C ALA A 44 -10.03 -20.61 -27.36
N GLY A 45 -11.36 -20.45 -27.45
CA GLY A 45 -12.24 -21.30 -28.26
C GLY A 45 -12.52 -22.68 -27.65
N LYS A 46 -12.31 -22.85 -26.34
CA LYS A 46 -12.51 -24.11 -25.62
C LYS A 46 -13.69 -24.02 -24.65
N LYS A 47 -14.22 -25.17 -24.24
CA LYS A 47 -15.22 -25.23 -23.16
C LYS A 47 -14.52 -25.38 -21.82
N ALA A 48 -15.17 -24.91 -20.75
CA ALA A 48 -14.65 -25.05 -19.39
C ALA A 48 -14.43 -26.51 -18.98
N GLU A 49 -15.25 -27.43 -19.51
CA GLU A 49 -15.13 -28.87 -19.29
C GLU A 49 -13.84 -29.47 -19.91
N ASP A 50 -13.32 -28.85 -20.97
CA ASP A 50 -12.16 -29.38 -21.72
C ASP A 50 -10.83 -29.11 -21.01
N ILE A 51 -10.81 -28.20 -20.03
CA ILE A 51 -9.60 -27.77 -19.33
C ILE A 51 -9.79 -27.95 -17.81
N PRO A 52 -9.16 -28.96 -17.20
CA PRO A 52 -9.26 -29.16 -15.75
C PRO A 52 -8.54 -28.03 -15.00
N ILE A 53 -9.25 -27.41 -14.05
CA ILE A 53 -8.70 -26.39 -13.15
C ILE A 53 -8.30 -27.05 -11.84
N LYS A 54 -7.02 -26.94 -11.46
CA LYS A 54 -6.49 -27.44 -10.19
C LYS A 54 -6.16 -26.27 -9.25
N PHE A 55 -6.75 -26.27 -8.06
CA PHE A 55 -6.40 -25.32 -7.00
C PHE A 55 -5.16 -25.79 -6.24
N THR A 56 -4.12 -24.96 -6.20
CA THR A 56 -2.85 -25.28 -5.50
C THR A 56 -2.75 -24.72 -4.09
N GLY A 57 -3.78 -23.99 -3.64
CA GLY A 57 -3.74 -23.25 -2.37
C GLY A 57 -2.94 -21.96 -2.47
N LEU A 58 -2.96 -21.17 -1.39
CA LEU A 58 -2.19 -19.94 -1.24
C LEU A 58 -0.73 -20.24 -0.94
N ARG A 59 0.18 -19.46 -1.52
CA ARG A 59 1.58 -19.46 -1.13
C ARG A 59 1.77 -18.61 0.13
N SER A 60 2.86 -18.86 0.85
CA SER A 60 3.23 -18.07 2.02
C SER A 60 3.32 -16.58 1.65
N GLY A 61 2.56 -15.73 2.35
CA GLY A 61 2.53 -14.29 2.14
C GLY A 61 1.53 -13.80 1.09
N GLU A 62 0.79 -14.68 0.41
CA GLU A 62 -0.29 -14.27 -0.48
C GLU A 62 -1.56 -13.92 0.30
N LYS A 63 -2.26 -12.86 -0.12
CA LYS A 63 -3.57 -12.47 0.40
C LYS A 63 -4.70 -13.04 -0.46
N ILE A 64 -5.87 -13.27 0.16
CA ILE A 64 -7.09 -13.70 -0.54
C ILE A 64 -7.71 -12.56 -1.35
N SER A 65 -7.58 -11.33 -0.86
CA SER A 65 -8.08 -10.12 -1.51
C SER A 65 -7.13 -8.96 -1.24
N GLU A 66 -7.09 -8.02 -2.17
CA GLU A 66 -6.42 -6.73 -1.99
C GLU A 66 -7.45 -5.66 -1.70
N ASP A 67 -7.12 -4.77 -0.77
CA ASP A 67 -7.88 -3.56 -0.49
C ASP A 67 -7.21 -2.37 -1.16
N LEU A 68 -8.01 -1.47 -1.75
CA LEU A 68 -7.49 -0.28 -2.39
C LEU A 68 -6.99 0.77 -1.37
N PHE A 69 -7.53 0.74 -0.15
CA PHE A 69 -7.23 1.69 0.93
C PHE A 69 -7.27 0.99 2.28
N GLU A 70 -6.33 1.34 3.16
CA GLU A 70 -6.50 1.05 4.58
C GLU A 70 -7.58 1.95 5.20
N ASN A 71 -8.22 1.49 6.28
CA ASN A 71 -9.36 2.21 6.89
C ASN A 71 -9.02 3.65 7.34
N LYS A 72 -7.77 3.92 7.74
CA LYS A 72 -7.31 5.26 8.12
C LYS A 72 -7.05 6.16 6.91
N GLU A 73 -6.66 5.58 5.78
CA GLU A 73 -6.41 6.31 4.53
C GLU A 73 -7.72 6.75 3.89
N LYS A 74 -8.79 5.95 4.04
CA LYS A 74 -10.14 6.26 3.52
C LYS A 74 -10.66 7.66 3.89
N MET A 75 -10.29 8.17 5.06
CA MET A 75 -10.75 9.48 5.56
C MET A 75 -10.06 10.68 4.89
N MET A 76 -8.92 10.48 4.21
CA MET A 76 -8.09 11.56 3.67
C MET A 76 -8.09 11.64 2.15
N ILE A 77 -8.90 10.82 1.48
CA ILE A 77 -8.97 10.73 0.03
C ILE A 77 -9.93 11.79 -0.52
N HIS A 78 -9.45 12.53 -1.51
CA HIS A 78 -10.25 13.46 -2.28
C HIS A 78 -10.54 12.84 -3.66
N ASP A 79 -11.82 12.77 -4.02
CA ASP A 79 -12.26 12.37 -5.35
C ASP A 79 -12.35 13.61 -6.28
N ILE A 80 -11.19 14.05 -6.76
CA ILE A 80 -11.06 15.25 -7.60
C ILE A 80 -10.69 14.94 -9.05
N HIS A 81 -10.47 13.66 -9.39
CA HIS A 81 -10.06 13.25 -10.73
C HIS A 81 -10.84 11.99 -11.17
N PRO A 82 -11.30 11.90 -12.44
CA PRO A 82 -12.12 10.78 -12.88
C PRO A 82 -11.39 9.43 -12.83
N LYS A 83 -10.06 9.41 -12.99
CA LYS A 83 -9.27 8.18 -13.13
C LYS A 83 -8.55 7.71 -11.87
N PHE A 84 -8.30 8.60 -10.90
CA PHE A 84 -7.60 8.25 -9.67
C PHE A 84 -8.08 9.08 -8.50
N TYR A 85 -7.82 8.56 -7.32
CA TYR A 85 -7.99 9.21 -6.04
C TYR A 85 -6.69 9.91 -5.62
N CYS A 86 -6.80 11.02 -4.91
CA CYS A 86 -5.65 11.70 -4.30
C CYS A 86 -5.81 11.69 -2.77
N GLY A 87 -4.97 10.92 -2.09
CA GLY A 87 -4.85 10.91 -0.64
C GLY A 87 -3.64 11.72 -0.19
N VAL A 88 -3.58 12.04 1.10
CA VAL A 88 -2.40 12.65 1.74
C VAL A 88 -1.84 11.67 2.74
N ALA A 89 -0.55 11.37 2.65
CA ALA A 89 0.15 10.52 3.59
C ALA A 89 0.09 11.11 5.00
N GLN A 90 -0.25 10.28 5.98
CA GLN A 90 -0.16 10.64 7.38
C GLN A 90 1.33 10.77 7.75
N VAL A 91 1.76 12.00 8.01
CA VAL A 91 3.09 12.26 8.56
C VAL A 91 3.04 12.03 10.06
N PRO A 92 4.01 11.30 10.66
CA PRO A 92 4.09 11.18 12.11
C PRO A 92 4.14 12.57 12.76
N LYS A 93 3.27 12.81 13.76
CA LYS A 93 3.08 14.14 14.39
C LYS A 93 4.37 14.76 14.92
N ASN A 94 5.36 13.93 15.27
CA ASN A 94 6.58 14.39 15.92
C ASN A 94 7.79 14.43 14.98
N ILE A 95 7.58 14.25 13.66
CA ILE A 95 8.71 14.20 12.72
C ILE A 95 9.49 15.53 12.67
N GLU A 96 8.80 16.64 12.94
CA GLU A 96 9.40 17.98 12.98
C GLU A 96 10.41 18.13 14.13
N TYR A 97 10.22 17.37 15.22
CA TYR A 97 11.15 17.35 16.36
C TYR A 97 12.24 16.30 16.23
N LEU A 98 12.23 15.49 15.15
CA LEU A 98 13.19 14.40 14.99
C LEU A 98 14.60 14.95 14.80
N GLU A 99 14.76 16.00 14.00
CA GLU A 99 16.06 16.63 13.76
C GLU A 99 16.64 17.21 15.06
N GLU A 100 15.85 18.01 15.77
CA GLU A 100 16.25 18.58 17.06
C GLU A 100 16.59 17.49 18.09
N TRP A 101 15.79 16.42 18.16
CA TRP A 101 16.05 15.29 19.04
C TRP A 101 17.33 14.53 18.68
N LEU A 102 17.63 14.36 17.38
CA LEU A 102 18.86 13.74 16.92
C LEU A 102 20.08 14.59 17.23
N GLU A 103 19.99 15.91 17.09
CA GLU A 103 21.06 16.83 17.48
C GLU A 103 21.35 16.73 18.98
N GLN A 104 20.31 16.76 19.82
CA GLN A 104 20.45 16.56 21.27
C GLN A 104 21.05 15.18 21.61
N LEU A 105 20.70 14.14 20.86
CA LEU A 105 21.23 12.80 21.05
C LEU A 105 22.73 12.71 20.75
N LEU A 106 23.19 13.42 19.71
CA LEU A 106 24.60 13.44 19.28
C LEU A 106 25.50 14.19 20.27
N GLU A 107 24.95 15.12 21.06
CA GLU A 107 25.68 15.82 22.13
C GLU A 107 25.84 14.98 23.41
N LEU A 108 25.10 13.88 23.54
CA LEU A 108 25.19 13.01 24.72
C LEU A 108 26.38 12.04 24.63
N PRO A 109 26.99 11.69 25.78
CA PRO A 109 27.93 10.58 25.84
C PRO A 109 27.29 9.27 25.38
N ASP A 110 28.06 8.40 24.70
CA ASP A 110 27.60 7.13 24.11
C ASP A 110 26.72 6.28 25.04
N GLU A 111 27.09 6.17 26.32
CA GLU A 111 26.33 5.44 27.34
C GLU A 111 24.90 5.99 27.51
N ARG A 112 24.73 7.31 27.53
CA ARG A 112 23.42 7.96 27.67
C ARG A 112 22.64 7.91 26.37
N ALA A 113 23.28 8.15 25.22
CA ALA A 113 22.65 8.04 23.91
C ALA A 113 22.09 6.63 23.67
N LYS A 114 22.84 5.59 24.04
CA LYS A 114 22.39 4.19 23.98
C LYS A 114 21.13 3.94 24.83
N ILE A 115 21.07 4.52 26.04
CA ILE A 115 19.90 4.39 26.92
C ILE A 115 18.67 5.06 26.29
N GLU A 116 18.82 6.26 25.73
CA GLU A 116 17.72 6.97 25.07
C GLU A 116 17.19 6.22 23.82
N LEU A 117 18.09 5.69 22.98
CA LEU A 117 17.71 4.85 21.84
C LEU A 117 16.98 3.56 22.28
N LEU A 118 17.40 2.96 23.39
CA LEU A 118 16.74 1.79 23.96
C LEU A 118 15.33 2.11 24.49
N LYS A 119 15.08 3.32 25.00
CA LYS A 119 13.72 3.74 25.40
C LYS A 119 12.78 3.81 24.19
N LEU A 120 13.28 4.28 23.04
CA LEU A 120 12.51 4.37 21.81
C LEU A 120 12.08 2.99 21.29
N THR A 121 12.97 2.00 21.39
CA THR A 121 12.66 0.61 20.99
C THR A 121 11.75 -0.11 21.99
N LYS A 122 11.86 0.18 23.30
CA LYS A 122 11.03 -0.43 24.35
C LYS A 122 9.59 0.11 24.40
N ASN A 123 9.37 1.37 24.00
CA ASN A 123 8.02 1.96 23.91
C ASN A 123 7.22 1.51 22.67
N ASN A 124 7.81 0.72 21.76
CA ASN A 124 7.15 0.16 20.57
C ASN A 124 6.82 -1.34 20.68
N LEU A 125 6.32 -1.79 21.84
CA LEU A 125 5.47 -2.98 21.94
C LEU A 125 4.07 -2.72 21.35
N MET A 126 4.02 -2.18 20.13
CA MET A 126 2.85 -2.19 19.26
C MET A 126 3.36 -2.34 17.83
N ARG A 127 3.86 -3.55 17.50
CA ARG A 127 3.66 -4.02 16.12
C ARG A 127 2.15 -4.02 15.92
N PRO A 128 1.59 -3.46 14.84
CA PRO A 128 0.26 -3.85 14.42
C PRO A 128 0.29 -5.38 14.25
N LYS A 129 -0.27 -6.09 15.23
CA LYS A 129 -0.80 -7.42 15.00
C LYS A 129 -1.96 -7.18 14.06
N GLU A 130 -1.78 -7.58 12.80
CA GLU A 130 -2.80 -8.11 11.87
C GLU A 130 -2.29 -7.96 10.43
N TYR A 131 -1.43 -8.88 10.04
CA TYR A 131 -1.49 -9.43 8.69
C TYR A 131 -1.88 -10.90 8.86
N ILE A 132 -3.19 -11.14 8.94
CA ILE A 132 -3.85 -12.40 8.58
C ILE A 132 -4.93 -12.02 7.58
#